data_AF-A0A382P7V4-F1
#
_entry.id   AF-A0A382P7V4-F1
#
_cell.length_a   1.000
_cell.length_b   1.000
_cell.length_c   1.000
_cell.angle_alpha   90.00
_cell.angle_beta   90.00
_cell.angle_gamma   90.00
#
_symmetry.space_group_name_H-M   'P 1'
#
loop_
_entity.id
_entity.type
_entity.pdbx_description
1 polymer ?
#
loop_
_entity_poly.entity_id
_entity_poly.type
_entity_poly.pdbx_seq_one_letter_code
_entity_poly.pdbx_strand_id
1 'polypeptide(L)' 'VLDGRSLAIVRLIAHDLEGGISTFSFSNLQENLNLSDTPFRFEIPDGTDVIDTTETR' A
#
# COMPACT_ATOMS: atom_id res chain seq x y z
N VAL A 1 10.10 -3.34 -10.27
CA VAL A 1 10.44 -2.97 -11.66
C VAL A 1 10.26 -1.47 -11.80
N LEU A 2 11.29 -0.77 -12.27
CA LEU A 2 11.27 0.69 -12.43
C LEU A 2 11.27 1.07 -13.91
N ASP A 3 10.64 2.19 -14.25
CA ASP A 3 10.86 2.86 -15.52
C ASP A 3 12.27 3.47 -15.55
N GLY A 4 13.02 3.24 -16.63
CA GLY A 4 14.44 3.60 -16.71
C GLY A 4 14.75 5.09 -16.83
N ARG A 5 13.74 5.93 -17.11
CA ARG A 5 13.92 7.38 -17.28
C ARG A 5 13.36 8.16 -16.11
N SER A 6 12.12 7.91 -15.74
CA SER A 6 11.42 8.58 -14.64
C SER A 6 11.76 7.98 -13.28
N LEU A 7 12.33 6.78 -13.25
CA LEU A 7 12.53 5.98 -12.04
C LEU A 7 11.23 5.59 -11.33
N ALA A 8 10.07 5.77 -11.97
CA ALA A 8 8.77 5.41 -11.41
C ALA A 8 8.64 3.89 -11.23
N ILE A 9 7.98 3.45 -10.16
CA ILE A 9 7.66 2.04 -9.95
C ILE A 9 6.54 1.64 -10.91
N VAL A 10 6.79 0.70 -11.81
CA VAL A 10 5.76 0.23 -12.77
C VAL A 10 5.21 -1.15 -12.42
N ARG A 11 5.95 -1.91 -11.60
CA ARG A 11 5.53 -3.24 -11.15
C ARG A 11 6.20 -3.64 -9.84
N LEU A 12 5.44 -4.32 -8.99
CA LEU A 12 5.93 -5.05 -7.84
C LEU A 12 5.55 -6.53 -8.01
N ILE A 13 6.52 -7.42 -7.78
CA ILE A 13 6.29 -8.87 -7.76
C ILE A 13 6.69 -9.33 -6.37
N ALA A 14 5.74 -9.90 -5.64
CA ALA A 14 5.94 -10.41 -4.28
C ALA A 14 5.80 -11.93 -4.30
N HIS A 15 6.75 -12.61 -3.64
CA HIS A 15 6.73 -14.04 -3.42
C HIS A 15 6.52 -14.28 -1.92
N ASP A 16 5.53 -15.09 -1.57
CA ASP A 16 5.35 -15.53 -0.19
C ASP A 16 6.08 -16.86 0.08
N LEU A 17 6.12 -17.27 1.35
CA LEU A 17 6.80 -18.48 1.79
C LEU A 17 6.10 -19.78 1.36
N GLU A 18 4.83 -19.70 0.96
CA GLU A 18 4.02 -20.83 0.51
C GLU A 18 4.07 -21.01 -1.01
N GLY A 19 4.87 -20.18 -1.70
CA GLY A 19 5.07 -20.23 -3.15
C GLY A 19 4.06 -19.42 -3.95
N GLY A 20 3.19 -18.65 -3.29
CA GLY A 20 2.29 -17.70 -3.93
C GLY A 20 3.06 -16.54 -4.56
N ILE A 21 2.56 -16.08 -5.71
CA ILE A 21 3.14 -14.98 -6.48
C ILE A 21 2.06 -13.92 -6.70
N SER A 22 2.26 -12.75 -6.13
CA SER A 22 1.41 -11.57 -6.37
C SER A 22 2.11 -10.60 -7.30
N THR A 23 1.43 -10.21 -8.39
CA THR A 23 1.94 -9.21 -9.34
C THR A 23 1.05 -7.98 -9.31
N PHE A 24 1.64 -6.83 -8.95
CA PHE A 24 0.98 -5.54 -8.92
C PHE A 24 1.50 -4.69 -10.08
N SER A 25 0.60 -4.11 -10.88
CA SER A 25 0.93 -3.18 -11.96
C SER A 25 0.48 -1.77 -11.57
N PHE A 26 1.40 -0.81 -11.69
CA PHE A 26 1.15 0.59 -11.36
C PHE A 26 1.03 1.39 -12.64
N SER A 27 0.00 2.23 -12.72
CA SER A 27 -0.25 3.11 -13.87
C SER A 27 -0.81 4.44 -13.39
N ASN A 28 -0.66 5.48 -14.22
CA ASN A 28 -1.11 6.84 -13.90
C ASN A 28 -0.58 7.37 -12.57
N LEU A 29 0.68 7.07 -12.25
CA LEU A 29 1.33 7.54 -11.03
C LEU A 29 1.53 9.05 -11.05
N GLN A 30 1.30 9.68 -9.91
CA GLN A 30 1.53 11.09 -9.66
C GLN A 30 2.39 11.23 -8.42
N GLU A 31 3.27 12.23 -8.41
CA GLU A 31 4.12 12.54 -7.26
C GLU A 31 3.27 13.09 -6.10
N ASN A 32 3.61 12.69 -4.88
CA ASN A 32 2.91 13.10 -3.66
C ASN A 32 3.36 14.51 -3.19
N LEU A 33 3.19 15.52 -4.05
CA LEU A 33 3.59 16.90 -3.75
C LEU A 33 2.48 17.62 -2.96
N ASN A 34 2.82 18.11 -1.76
CA ASN A 34 1.92 18.88 -0.89
C ASN A 34 0.61 18.15 -0.51
N LEU A 35 0.63 16.81 -0.46
CA LEU A 35 -0.50 16.05 0.03
C LEU A 35 -0.60 16.17 1.55
N SER A 36 -1.83 16.35 2.04
CA SER A 36 -2.16 16.23 3.46
C SER A 36 -2.01 14.77 3.92
N ASP A 37 -1.75 14.57 5.22
CA ASP A 37 -1.69 13.25 5.84
C ASP A 37 -3.07 12.56 5.97
N THR A 38 -4.17 13.28 5.72
CA THR A 38 -5.54 12.77 5.87
C THR A 38 -5.80 11.41 5.17
N PRO A 39 -5.36 11.16 3.92
CA PRO A 39 -5.57 9.86 3.27
C PRO A 39 -4.81 8.70 3.93
N PHE A 40 -3.84 8.99 4.78
CA PHE A 40 -3.03 8.01 5.50
C PHE A 40 -3.55 7.75 6.93
N ARG A 41 -4.68 8.37 7.31
CA ARG A 41 -5.38 8.08 8.56
C ARG A 41 -6.43 7.00 8.32
N PHE A 42 -6.41 5.97 9.15
CA PHE A 42 -7.49 4.99 9.20
C PHE A 42 -8.67 5.55 10.01
N GLU A 43 -9.80 5.78 9.35
CA GLU A 43 -11.04 6.20 9.99
C GLU A 43 -11.98 5.01 10.09
N ILE A 44 -12.37 4.65 11.31
CA ILE A 44 -13.21 3.48 11.59
C ILE A 44 -14.68 3.88 11.42
N PRO A 45 -15.43 3.26 10.50
CA PRO A 45 -16.86 3.54 10.36
C PRO A 45 -17.66 3.13 11.61
N ASP A 46 -18.76 3.83 11.87
CA ASP A 46 -19.65 3.51 12.99
C ASP A 46 -20.16 2.06 12.94
N GLY A 47 -20.17 1.40 14.10
CA GLY A 47 -20.61 0.01 14.24
C GLY A 47 -19.60 -1.04 13.76
N THR A 48 -18.39 -0.63 13.34
CA THR A 48 -17.31 -1.56 13.02
C THR A 48 -16.81 -2.27 14.27
N ASP A 49 -16.77 -3.60 14.24
CA ASP A 49 -16.06 -4.40 15.24
C ASP A 49 -14.55 -4.35 14.96
N VAL A 50 -13.79 -3.85 15.93
CA VAL A 50 -12.35 -3.61 15.78
C VAL A 50 -11.59 -4.60 16.65
N ILE A 51 -10.78 -5.43 16.01
CA ILE A 51 -9.85 -6.33 16.69
C ILE A 51 -8.46 -5.68 16.66
N ASP A 52 -8.02 -5.16 17.81
CA ASP A 52 -6.66 -4.66 17.96
C ASP A 52 -5.75 -5.78 18.49
N THR A 53 -4.85 -6.26 17.63
CA THR A 53 -3.88 -7.31 18.00
C THR A 53 -2.59 -6.75 18.58
N THR A 54 -2.47 -5.43 18.73
CA THR A 54 -1.30 -4.75 19.28
C THR A 54 -1.43 -4.46 20.78
N GLU A 55 -2.62 -4.66 21.36
CA GLU A 55 -2.79 -4.64 22.81
C GLU A 55 -1.98 -5.78 23.45
N THR A 56 -0.82 -5.43 23.97
CA THR A 56 0.02 -6.34 24.75
C THR A 56 -0.58 -6.42 26.15
N ARG A 57 -1.31 -7.49 26.45
CA ARG A 57 -1.70 -7.82 27.84
C ARG A 57 -0.50 -8.27 28.65
#